data_AF-A0A503WI67-F1
#
_entry.id   AF-A0A503WI67-F1
#
_cell.length_a   1.000
_cell.length_b   1.000
_cell.length_c   1.000
_cell.angle_alpha   90.00
_cell.angle_beta   90.00
_cell.angle_gamma   90.00
#
_symmetry.space_group_name_H-M   'P 1'
#
loop_
_entity.id
_entity.type
_entity.pdbx_description
1 polymer ?
#
loop_
_entity_poly.entity_id
_entity_poly.type
_entity_poly.pdbx_seq_one_letter_code
_entity_poly.pdbx_strand_id
1 'polypeptide(L)'
;MTPGQRTGMSGVMMATSAKEFRDRIVAIITDRQAAASASPYDWKVCVGAVSAARSEFEKVAVTGTAQDYATVVISRLERLRDAYYDPDGEYTSGRSDIGTVVEMIRKASKAIGQ
;
A
#
# COMPACT_ATOMS: atom_id res chain seq x y z
N MET A 1 -25.57 28.68 35.66
CA MET A 1 -26.29 27.59 34.99
C MET A 1 -26.43 27.95 33.50
N THR A 2 -25.63 27.34 32.64
CA THR A 2 -25.94 27.07 31.21
C THR A 2 -26.85 25.82 31.15
N PRO A 3 -27.57 25.47 30.05
CA PRO A 3 -27.16 25.52 28.63
C PRO A 3 -28.29 25.98 27.67
N GLY A 4 -28.15 26.23 26.37
CA GLY A 4 -27.14 25.96 25.35
C GLY A 4 -27.91 25.87 24.02
N GLN A 5 -27.35 26.30 22.89
CA GLN A 5 -27.90 25.91 21.59
C GLN A 5 -26.87 26.09 20.44
N ARG A 6 -26.36 24.92 20.03
CA ARG A 6 -26.04 24.49 18.66
C ARG A 6 -25.21 25.43 17.79
N THR A 7 -23.89 25.38 17.95
CA THR A 7 -23.00 25.50 16.79
C THR A 7 -23.05 24.17 16.05
N GLY A 8 -23.63 24.19 14.86
CA GLY A 8 -23.57 23.06 13.93
C GLY A 8 -22.12 22.77 13.60
N MET A 9 -21.60 21.64 14.09
CA MET A 9 -20.44 20.99 13.48
C MET A 9 -20.91 20.49 12.11
N SER A 10 -20.72 21.34 11.10
CA SER A 10 -20.73 20.93 9.71
C SER A 10 -19.65 19.87 9.56
N GLY A 11 -20.07 18.61 9.62
CA GLY A 11 -19.23 17.44 9.36
C GLY A 11 -18.89 17.40 7.88
N VAL A 12 -17.96 18.26 7.45
CA VAL A 12 -17.20 17.99 6.25
C VAL A 12 -16.40 16.73 6.57
N MET A 13 -16.81 15.58 6.01
CA MET A 13 -15.97 14.39 5.99
C MET A 13 -14.62 14.82 5.40
N MET A 14 -13.61 15.03 6.26
CA MET A 14 -12.26 15.35 5.81
C MET A 14 -11.79 14.16 4.99
N ALA A 15 -11.67 14.35 3.66
CA ALA A 15 -11.14 13.33 2.78
C ALA A 15 -9.79 12.87 3.33
N THR A 16 -9.59 11.55 3.46
CA THR A 16 -8.34 10.99 3.96
C THR A 16 -7.17 11.57 3.19
N SER A 17 -6.18 12.06 3.92
CA SER A 17 -5.00 12.69 3.32
C SER A 17 -4.08 11.64 2.69
N ALA A 18 -3.27 12.05 1.70
CA ALA A 18 -2.22 11.19 1.15
C ALA A 18 -1.25 10.68 2.23
N LYS A 19 -1.01 11.47 3.28
CA LYS A 19 -0.14 11.10 4.40
C LYS A 19 -0.71 9.96 5.24
N GLU A 20 -1.97 10.07 5.66
CA GLU A 20 -2.64 8.99 6.40
C GLU A 20 -2.70 7.71 5.57
N PHE A 21 -2.97 7.82 4.27
CA PHE A 21 -2.99 6.64 3.42
C PHE A 21 -1.59 6.04 3.19
N ARG A 22 -0.54 6.87 3.10
CA ARG A 22 0.84 6.38 3.07
C ARG A 22 1.15 5.52 4.29
N ASP A 23 0.78 5.95 5.49
CA ASP A 23 1.05 5.18 6.71
C ASP A 23 0.32 3.83 6.69
N ARG A 24 -0.89 3.79 6.11
CA ARG A 24 -1.61 2.53 5.85
C ARG A 24 -0.88 1.62 4.85
N ILE A 25 -0.31 2.18 3.78
CA ILE A 25 0.49 1.40 2.82
C ILE A 25 1.76 0.84 3.49
N VAL A 26 2.41 1.61 4.39
CA VAL A 26 3.56 1.13 5.17
C VAL A 26 3.19 -0.10 6.01
N ALA A 27 2.02 -0.08 6.67
CA ALA A 27 1.53 -1.23 7.42
C ALA A 27 1.31 -2.45 6.51
N ILE A 28 0.63 -2.27 5.36
CA ILE A 28 0.40 -3.34 4.37
C ILE A 28 1.72 -4.00 3.92
N ILE A 29 2.72 -3.18 3.60
CA ILE A 29 4.04 -3.68 3.15
C ILE A 29 4.75 -4.41 4.30
N THR A 30 4.66 -3.91 5.53
CA THR A 30 5.27 -4.54 6.71
C THR A 30 4.64 -5.90 7.02
N ASP A 31 3.31 -5.99 6.97
CA ASP A 31 2.59 -7.25 7.15
C ASP A 31 2.95 -8.26 6.07
N ARG A 32 3.05 -7.80 4.80
CA ARG A 32 3.48 -8.67 3.71
C ARG A 32 4.93 -9.12 3.87
N GLN A 33 5.81 -8.24 4.35
CA GLN A 33 7.21 -8.58 4.63
C GLN A 33 7.32 -9.68 5.69
N ALA A 34 6.53 -9.60 6.76
CA ALA A 34 6.47 -10.65 7.79
C ALA A 34 5.97 -11.98 7.21
N ALA A 35 4.93 -11.94 6.38
CA ALA A 35 4.40 -13.13 5.71
C ALA A 35 5.40 -13.74 4.71
N ALA A 36 6.14 -12.91 3.96
CA ALA A 36 7.17 -13.36 3.02
C ALA A 36 8.33 -14.06 3.75
N SER A 37 8.76 -13.52 4.90
CA SER A 37 9.80 -14.13 5.75
C SER A 37 9.38 -15.46 6.37
N ALA A 38 8.07 -15.69 6.53
CA ALA A 38 7.52 -16.94 7.03
C ALA A 38 7.26 -17.97 5.91
N SER A 39 7.56 -17.66 4.64
CA SER A 39 7.31 -18.55 3.52
C SER A 39 8.16 -19.83 3.64
N PRO A 40 7.56 -21.03 3.55
CA PRO A 40 8.29 -22.29 3.61
C PRO A 40 9.18 -22.54 2.38
N TYR A 41 8.92 -21.85 1.27
CA TYR A 41 9.66 -21.95 0.01
C TYR A 41 10.11 -20.58 -0.47
N ASP A 42 11.29 -20.51 -1.12
CA ASP A 42 11.91 -19.33 -1.73
C ASP A 42 11.74 -18.02 -0.93
N TRP A 43 11.83 -18.08 0.41
CA TRP A 43 11.56 -16.92 1.28
C TRP A 43 12.41 -15.71 0.91
N LYS A 44 13.64 -15.90 0.40
CA LYS A 44 14.50 -14.82 -0.09
C LYS A 44 13.92 -14.11 -1.31
N VAL A 45 13.31 -14.86 -2.23
CA VAL A 45 12.64 -14.31 -3.43
C VAL A 45 11.41 -13.52 -3.02
N CYS A 46 10.59 -14.06 -2.11
CA CYS A 46 9.43 -13.35 -1.57
C CYS A 46 9.86 -12.07 -0.84
N VAL A 47 10.87 -12.15 0.05
CA VAL A 47 11.41 -11.01 0.80
C VAL A 47 12.01 -9.96 -0.14
N GLY A 48 12.76 -10.38 -1.16
CA GLY A 48 13.37 -9.51 -2.16
C GLY A 48 12.31 -8.74 -2.93
N ALA A 49 11.24 -9.42 -3.35
CA ALA A 49 10.15 -8.80 -4.08
C ALA A 49 9.38 -7.76 -3.26
N VAL A 50 9.08 -8.07 -1.99
CA VAL A 50 8.42 -7.11 -1.09
C VAL A 50 9.34 -5.92 -0.78
N SER A 51 10.65 -6.16 -0.63
CA SER A 51 11.65 -5.10 -0.43
C SER A 51 11.77 -4.19 -1.66
N ALA A 52 11.69 -4.76 -2.86
CA ALA A 52 11.67 -4.00 -4.11
C ALA A 52 10.39 -3.15 -4.21
N ALA A 53 9.23 -3.72 -3.86
CA ALA A 53 7.98 -2.97 -3.82
C ALA A 53 8.05 -1.80 -2.82
N ARG A 54 8.60 -2.02 -1.63
CA ARG A 54 8.84 -0.96 -0.64
C ARG A 54 9.72 0.15 -1.19
N SER A 55 10.83 -0.21 -1.82
CA SER A 55 11.78 0.74 -2.39
C SER A 55 11.15 1.61 -3.50
N GLU A 56 10.28 1.03 -4.34
CA GLU A 56 9.55 1.79 -5.35
C GLU A 56 8.44 2.67 -4.76
N PHE A 57 7.73 2.18 -3.75
CA PHE A 57 6.72 2.95 -3.02
C PHE A 57 7.33 4.18 -2.34
N GLU A 58 8.49 4.04 -1.67
CA GLU A 58 9.13 5.14 -0.93
C GLU A 58 9.60 6.28 -1.85
N LYS A 59 9.73 6.04 -3.16
CA LYS A 59 10.05 7.06 -4.17
C LYS A 59 8.85 7.93 -4.57
N VAL A 60 7.64 7.58 -4.16
CA VAL A 60 6.42 8.32 -4.54
C VAL A 60 6.24 9.53 -3.63
N ALA A 61 6.12 10.71 -4.22
CA ALA A 61 5.85 11.94 -3.48
C ALA A 61 4.46 11.90 -2.81
N VAL A 62 4.40 12.30 -1.54
CA VAL A 62 3.19 12.24 -0.71
C VAL A 62 2.41 13.55 -0.85
N THR A 63 1.55 13.62 -1.86
CA THR A 63 0.83 14.85 -2.22
C THR A 63 -0.61 14.55 -2.62
N GLY A 64 -1.49 15.55 -2.49
CA GLY A 64 -2.89 15.45 -2.93
C GLY A 64 -3.76 14.61 -2.02
N THR A 65 -4.80 13.99 -2.60
CA THR A 65 -5.74 13.13 -1.88
C THR A 65 -5.19 11.72 -1.70
N ALA A 66 -5.75 10.95 -0.76
CA ALA A 66 -5.42 9.54 -0.64
C ALA A 66 -5.67 8.74 -1.92
N GLN A 67 -6.71 9.07 -2.68
CA GLN A 67 -7.08 8.37 -3.92
C GLN A 67 -6.08 8.64 -5.05
N ASP A 68 -5.64 9.89 -5.22
CA ASP A 68 -4.60 10.25 -6.19
C ASP A 68 -3.28 9.54 -5.84
N TYR A 69 -2.89 9.61 -4.57
CA TYR A 69 -1.68 8.96 -4.08
C TYR A 69 -1.73 7.44 -4.27
N ALA A 70 -2.86 6.79 -3.94
CA ALA A 70 -3.07 5.36 -4.15
C ALA A 70 -2.88 4.97 -5.63
N THR A 71 -3.45 5.77 -6.54
CA THR A 71 -3.37 5.52 -7.99
C THR A 71 -1.92 5.56 -8.46
N VAL A 72 -1.15 6.57 -8.06
CA VAL A 72 0.27 6.68 -8.43
C VAL A 72 1.09 5.51 -7.88
N VAL A 73 0.88 5.13 -6.61
CA VAL A 73 1.57 3.99 -5.99
C VAL A 73 1.23 2.69 -6.73
N ILE A 74 -0.05 2.40 -6.97
CA ILE A 74 -0.51 1.20 -7.67
C ILE A 74 0.14 1.11 -9.06
N SER A 75 0.05 2.18 -9.87
CA SER A 75 0.63 2.18 -11.23
C SER A 75 2.16 2.02 -11.22
N ARG A 76 2.85 2.46 -10.17
CA ARG A 76 4.29 2.25 -10.04
C ARG A 76 4.63 0.80 -9.67
N LEU A 77 3.89 0.21 -8.74
CA LEU A 77 4.09 -1.18 -8.33
C LEU A 77 3.65 -2.19 -9.40
N GLU A 78 2.63 -1.89 -10.20
CA GLU A 78 2.25 -2.70 -11.36
C GLU A 78 3.36 -2.72 -12.43
N ARG A 79 3.96 -1.55 -12.72
CA ARG A 79 5.13 -1.49 -13.61
C ARG A 79 6.32 -2.27 -13.06
N LEU A 80 6.59 -2.16 -11.76
CA LEU A 80 7.60 -2.99 -11.11
C LEU A 80 7.30 -4.46 -11.30
N ARG A 81 6.09 -4.92 -10.97
CA ARG A 81 5.66 -6.32 -11.11
C ARG A 81 5.89 -6.86 -12.52
N ASP A 82 5.49 -6.09 -13.54
CA ASP A 82 5.55 -6.52 -14.93
C ASP A 82 7.00 -6.64 -15.42
N ALA A 83 7.89 -5.76 -14.92
CA ALA A 83 9.33 -5.79 -15.21
C ALA A 83 10.15 -6.68 -14.26
N TYR A 84 9.59 -7.12 -13.13
CA TYR A 84 10.33 -7.83 -12.09
C TYR A 84 10.80 -9.18 -12.61
N TYR A 85 12.09 -9.46 -12.50
CA TYR A 85 12.68 -10.74 -12.86
C TYR A 85 13.60 -11.15 -11.73
N ASP A 86 13.36 -12.34 -11.20
CA ASP A 86 14.17 -12.94 -10.14
C ASP A 86 14.66 -14.29 -10.66
N PRO A 87 15.95 -14.41 -11.01
CA PRO A 87 16.51 -15.65 -11.53
C PRO A 87 16.61 -16.75 -10.46
N ASP A 88 16.48 -16.41 -9.17
CA ASP A 88 16.66 -17.32 -8.04
C ASP A 88 15.36 -18.03 -7.62
N GLY A 89 14.22 -17.73 -8.26
CA GLY A 89 12.92 -18.34 -7.98
C GLY A 89 12.75 -19.70 -8.65
N GLU A 90 12.95 -20.78 -7.90
CA GLU A 90 12.74 -22.15 -8.38
C GLU A 90 11.25 -22.54 -8.37
N TYR A 91 10.48 -22.07 -7.38
CA TYR A 91 9.08 -22.43 -7.15
C TYR A 91 8.13 -21.22 -7.07
N THR A 92 8.64 -20.05 -6.72
CA THR A 92 7.83 -18.83 -6.55
C THR A 92 8.39 -17.67 -7.36
N SER A 93 7.56 -17.04 -8.21
CA SER A 93 7.94 -15.76 -8.81
C SER A 93 7.61 -14.62 -7.83
N GLY A 94 8.61 -13.81 -7.47
CA GLY A 94 8.40 -12.62 -6.63
C GLY A 94 7.36 -11.62 -7.19
N ARG A 95 6.98 -11.75 -8.46
CA ARG A 95 5.86 -11.02 -9.08
C ARG A 95 4.54 -11.21 -8.32
N SER A 96 4.30 -12.41 -7.79
CA SER A 96 3.07 -12.71 -7.04
C SER A 96 2.97 -11.91 -5.74
N ASP A 97 4.09 -11.75 -5.04
CA ASP A 97 4.20 -10.91 -3.84
C ASP A 97 3.92 -9.44 -4.14
N ILE A 98 4.52 -8.91 -5.20
CA ILE A 98 4.28 -7.52 -5.62
C ILE A 98 2.81 -7.33 -6.01
N GLY A 99 2.23 -8.29 -6.76
CA GLY A 99 0.81 -8.29 -7.10
C GLY A 99 -0.10 -8.34 -5.87
N THR A 100 0.28 -9.10 -4.85
CA THR A 100 -0.45 -9.17 -3.58
C THR A 100 -0.44 -7.82 -2.85
N VAL A 101 0.71 -7.13 -2.78
CA VAL A 101 0.80 -5.77 -2.22
C VAL A 101 -0.11 -4.81 -2.98
N VAL A 102 -0.06 -4.81 -4.31
CA VAL A 102 -0.91 -3.98 -5.17
C VAL A 102 -2.39 -4.17 -4.83
N GLU A 103 -2.83 -5.43 -4.69
CA GLU A 103 -4.24 -5.71 -4.46
C GLU A 103 -4.70 -5.33 -3.04
N MET A 104 -3.82 -5.47 -2.03
CA MET A 104 -4.11 -4.96 -0.68
C MET A 104 -4.26 -3.43 -0.68
N ILE A 105 -3.39 -2.70 -1.39
CA ILE A 105 -3.49 -1.25 -1.52
C ILE A 105 -4.77 -0.87 -2.25
N ARG A 106 -5.13 -1.56 -3.34
CA ARG A 106 -6.38 -1.32 -4.08
C ARG A 106 -7.63 -1.56 -3.23
N LYS A 107 -7.63 -2.60 -2.40
CA LYS A 107 -8.72 -2.84 -1.43
C LYS A 107 -8.79 -1.73 -0.39
N ALA A 108 -7.64 -1.31 0.14
CA ALA A 108 -7.56 -0.23 1.12
C ALA A 108 -8.02 1.12 0.53
N SER A 109 -7.72 1.41 -0.74
CA SER A 109 -8.14 2.65 -1.39
C SER A 109 -9.64 2.70 -1.65
N LYS A 110 -10.25 1.59 -2.05
CA LYS A 110 -11.72 1.49 -2.22
C LYS A 110 -12.47 1.80 -0.92
N ALA A 111 -11.90 1.43 0.22
CA ALA A 111 -12.49 1.69 1.54
C ALA A 111 -12.40 3.17 1.98
N ILE A 112 -11.72 4.05 1.22
CA ILE A 112 -11.69 5.50 1.49
C ILE A 112 -12.83 6.22 0.77
N GLY A 113 -13.31 5.67 -0.34
CA GLY A 113 -14.39 6.24 -1.15
C GLY A 113 -15.80 5.78 -0.77
N GLN A 114 -15.94 4.97 0.28
CA GLN A 114 -17.21 4.52 0.87
C GLN A 114 -17.45 5.22 2.21
#